data_AF-A0A535JDR8-F1
#
_entry.id   AF-A0A535JDR8-F1
#
_cell.length_a   1.000
_cell.length_b   1.000
_cell.length_c   1.000
_cell.angle_alpha   90.00
_cell.angle_beta   90.00
_cell.angle_gamma   90.00
#
_symmetry.space_group_name_H-M   'P 1'
#
loop_
_entity.id
_entity.type
_entity.pdbx_description
1 polymer ?
#
loop_
_entity_poly.entity_id
_entity_poly.type
_entity_poly.pdbx_seq_one_letter_code
_entity_poly.pdbx_strand_id
1 'polypeptide(L)'
;MAVLRHPRAPAVLLVIGILADIFLFVRPHTAGDVGLYHQYATNFWFGVPPFHALPAEYPPLALLTFTLTLLPPVHDYAIVFAIWMGAVLCLGLWAIRRVEGRDTAIAAGVYLALGAFGTVLARFDLVPSLVALAALWLAYRRRWGWASALLAIGFLLKLYPIIWLPLVIIEQWRTQGKFSWRPLIVFVSIVGLGMSAAAMLSPDRWLSPFEYAMARPPQVESIEASLLWLASGFGVAAHATQSFHSRNIVS
;
A
#
# COMPACT_ATOMS: atom_id res chain seq x y z
N MET A 1 -6.75 24.52 23.58
CA MET A 1 -7.67 23.46 23.10
C MET A 1 -8.99 24.01 22.50
N ALA A 2 -9.02 25.20 21.90
CA ALA A 2 -10.25 25.86 21.42
C ALA A 2 -10.36 26.00 19.88
N VAL A 3 -9.49 25.34 19.11
CA VAL A 3 -9.45 25.46 17.63
C VAL A 3 -10.47 24.55 16.92
N LEU A 4 -11.09 23.60 17.61
CA LEU A 4 -11.95 22.57 17.00
C LEU A 4 -13.46 22.91 16.93
N ARG A 5 -13.89 24.16 17.21
CA ARG A 5 -15.31 24.53 17.18
C ARG A 5 -15.81 25.19 15.89
N HIS A 6 -14.94 25.41 14.89
CA HIS A 6 -15.38 25.87 13.58
C HIS A 6 -15.62 24.71 12.62
N PRO A 7 -16.82 24.56 12.02
CA PRO A 7 -17.16 23.46 11.11
C PRO A 7 -16.34 23.43 9.80
N ARG A 8 -15.40 24.37 9.63
CA ARG A 8 -14.50 24.49 8.47
C ARG A 8 -13.03 24.23 8.81
N ALA A 9 -12.64 24.25 10.09
CA ALA A 9 -11.24 24.07 10.51
C ALA A 9 -10.59 22.76 9.99
N PRO A 10 -11.24 21.59 10.08
CA PRO A 10 -10.62 20.34 9.60
C PRO A 10 -10.52 20.29 8.07
N ALA A 11 -11.47 20.90 7.35
CA ALA A 11 -11.39 21.01 5.88
C ALA A 11 -10.24 21.92 5.44
N VAL A 12 -9.98 23.00 6.19
CA VAL A 12 -8.83 23.90 5.94
C VAL A 12 -7.51 23.17 6.17
N LEU A 13 -7.38 22.39 7.26
CA LEU A 13 -6.19 21.58 7.52
C LEU A 13 -5.93 20.54 6.42
N LEU A 14 -6.98 19.88 5.93
CA LEU A 14 -6.89 18.97 4.79
C LEU A 14 -6.34 19.69 3.54
N VAL A 15 -6.90 20.85 3.19
CA VAL A 15 -6.44 21.63 2.03
C VAL A 15 -4.98 22.05 2.19
N ILE A 16 -4.59 22.55 3.37
CA ILE A 16 -3.20 22.93 3.65
C ILE A 16 -2.28 21.73 3.52
N GLY A 17 -2.66 20.57 4.05
CA GLY A 17 -1.88 19.34 3.95
C GLY A 17 -1.69 18.87 2.51
N ILE A 18 -2.74 18.89 1.68
CA ILE A 18 -2.64 18.54 0.25
C ILE A 18 -1.73 19.53 -0.49
N LEU A 19 -1.86 20.83 -0.25
CA LEU A 19 -1.01 21.84 -0.88
C LEU A 19 0.45 21.71 -0.47
N ALA A 20 0.70 21.37 0.81
CA ALA A 20 2.04 21.10 1.31
C ALA A 20 2.63 19.82 0.69
N ASP A 21 1.83 18.76 0.52
CA ASP A 21 2.25 17.52 -0.15
C ASP A 21 2.68 17.80 -1.59
N ILE A 22 1.87 18.55 -2.35
CA ILE A 22 2.20 19.00 -3.70
C ILE A 22 3.51 19.82 -3.70
N PHE A 23 3.65 20.79 -2.80
CA PHE A 23 4.84 21.64 -2.71
C PHE A 23 6.12 20.84 -2.39
N LEU A 24 6.04 19.85 -1.50
CA LEU A 24 7.17 18.99 -1.14
C LEU A 24 7.48 17.96 -2.23
N PHE A 25 6.47 17.48 -2.93
CA PHE A 25 6.62 16.57 -4.06
C PHE A 25 7.35 17.22 -5.24
N VAL A 26 7.11 18.50 -5.51
CA VAL A 26 7.80 19.25 -6.57
C VAL A 26 9.30 19.44 -6.28
N ARG A 27 9.79 19.10 -5.08
CA ARG A 27 11.22 19.15 -4.79
C ARG A 27 11.92 17.92 -5.40
N PRO A 28 13.01 18.10 -6.17
CA PRO A 28 13.66 17.04 -6.96
C PRO A 28 14.31 15.88 -6.18
N HIS A 29 14.15 15.79 -4.86
CA HIS A 29 14.76 14.77 -4.00
C HIS A 29 13.74 13.87 -3.27
N THR A 30 12.43 14.06 -3.49
CA THR A 30 11.35 13.29 -2.83
C THR A 30 10.78 12.16 -3.69
N ALA A 31 11.24 12.00 -4.95
CA ALA A 31 10.77 10.98 -5.89
C ALA A 31 11.26 9.55 -5.61
N GLY A 32 11.91 9.28 -4.47
CA GLY A 32 12.67 8.05 -4.18
C GLY A 32 11.96 6.75 -4.58
N ASP A 33 10.81 6.45 -3.96
CA ASP A 33 10.05 5.24 -4.28
C ASP A 33 9.44 5.28 -5.69
N VAL A 34 9.09 6.47 -6.19
CA VAL A 34 8.48 6.61 -7.51
C VAL A 34 9.48 6.26 -8.61
N GLY A 35 10.76 6.57 -8.43
CA GLY A 35 11.83 6.12 -9.29
C GLY A 35 11.94 4.59 -9.34
N LEU A 36 11.77 3.92 -8.20
CA LEU A 36 11.73 2.45 -8.13
C LEU A 36 10.49 1.89 -8.84
N TYR A 37 9.30 2.47 -8.65
CA TYR A 37 8.08 2.06 -9.36
C TYR A 37 8.26 2.20 -10.88
N HIS A 38 8.83 3.34 -11.32
CA HIS A 38 9.13 3.59 -12.71
C HIS A 38 10.11 2.56 -13.28
N GLN A 39 11.17 2.23 -12.52
CA GLN A 39 12.13 1.21 -12.91
C GLN A 39 11.47 -0.18 -13.06
N TYR A 40 10.60 -0.58 -12.13
CA TYR A 40 9.87 -1.84 -12.25
C TYR A 40 8.97 -1.88 -13.49
N ALA A 41 8.22 -0.80 -13.74
CA ALA A 41 7.38 -0.71 -14.92
C ALA A 41 8.21 -0.76 -16.21
N THR A 42 9.26 0.04 -16.31
CA THR A 42 10.14 0.09 -17.49
C THR A 42 10.81 -1.26 -17.75
N ASN A 43 11.35 -1.91 -16.72
CA ASN A 43 11.96 -3.23 -16.86
C ASN A 43 10.96 -4.29 -17.31
N PHE A 44 9.72 -4.25 -16.81
CA PHE A 44 8.70 -5.21 -17.20
C PHE A 44 8.23 -4.99 -18.65
N TRP A 45 7.91 -3.75 -19.05
CA TRP A 45 7.34 -3.47 -20.37
C TRP A 45 8.37 -3.39 -21.48
N PHE A 46 9.56 -2.83 -21.19
CA PHE A 46 10.59 -2.51 -22.18
C PHE A 46 11.91 -3.25 -21.95
N GLY A 47 12.02 -4.04 -20.88
CA GLY A 47 13.18 -4.90 -20.67
C GLY A 47 13.29 -6.00 -21.72
N VAL A 48 14.45 -6.66 -21.76
CA VAL A 48 14.73 -7.76 -22.67
C VAL A 48 15.05 -9.02 -21.85
N PRO A 49 14.23 -10.09 -21.95
CA PRO A 49 12.97 -10.18 -22.68
C PRO A 49 11.82 -9.38 -22.01
N PRO A 50 10.85 -8.84 -22.77
CA PRO A 50 9.73 -8.08 -22.22
C PRO A 50 8.81 -9.02 -21.43
N PHE A 51 8.11 -8.49 -20.44
CA PHE A 51 7.19 -9.17 -19.53
C PHE A 51 7.83 -10.17 -18.54
N HIS A 52 9.16 -10.25 -18.47
CA HIS A 52 9.85 -11.23 -17.62
C HIS A 52 10.47 -10.63 -16.35
N ALA A 53 10.44 -9.30 -16.18
CA ALA A 53 11.01 -8.63 -15.01
C ALA A 53 9.93 -8.22 -14.01
N LEU A 54 9.52 -9.16 -13.15
CA LEU A 54 8.59 -8.86 -12.04
C LEU A 54 9.27 -8.04 -10.93
N PRO A 55 8.51 -7.24 -10.15
CA PRO A 55 9.04 -6.51 -9.02
C PRO A 55 9.64 -7.43 -7.96
N ALA A 56 10.82 -7.06 -7.46
CA ALA A 56 11.45 -7.83 -6.40
C ALA A 56 10.68 -7.68 -5.07
N GLU A 57 10.27 -6.46 -4.72
CA GLU A 57 9.70 -6.13 -3.39
C GLU A 57 8.20 -6.33 -3.29
N TYR A 58 7.51 -6.35 -4.43
CA TYR A 58 6.06 -6.20 -4.48
C TYR A 58 5.40 -7.34 -5.25
N PRO A 59 4.24 -7.83 -4.80
CA PRO A 59 3.50 -8.85 -5.52
C PRO A 59 3.07 -8.37 -6.93
N PRO A 60 2.77 -9.30 -7.86
CA PRO A 60 2.77 -9.03 -9.29
C PRO A 60 1.70 -8.02 -9.73
N LEU A 61 0.60 -7.84 -9.00
CA LEU A 61 -0.44 -6.89 -9.38
C LEU A 61 0.00 -5.43 -9.10
N ALA A 62 1.03 -5.20 -8.27
CA ALA A 62 1.60 -3.88 -8.04
C ALA A 62 2.09 -3.21 -9.33
N LEU A 63 2.53 -4.02 -10.31
CA LEU A 63 2.90 -3.58 -11.65
C LEU A 63 1.82 -2.73 -12.33
N LEU A 64 0.54 -3.02 -12.09
CA LEU A 64 -0.54 -2.22 -12.69
C LEU A 64 -0.50 -0.77 -12.22
N THR A 65 -0.24 -0.56 -10.93
CA THR A 65 -0.09 0.79 -10.38
C THR A 65 1.23 1.42 -10.80
N PHE A 66 2.32 0.65 -10.86
CA PHE A 66 3.62 1.16 -11.29
C PHE A 66 3.63 1.57 -12.77
N THR A 67 2.85 0.90 -13.62
CA THR A 67 2.68 1.24 -15.03
C THR A 67 2.09 2.64 -15.22
N LEU A 68 1.40 3.19 -14.22
CA LEU A 68 0.91 4.56 -14.25
C LEU A 68 2.04 5.60 -14.31
N THR A 69 3.27 5.25 -13.90
CA THR A 69 4.44 6.12 -14.10
C THR A 69 4.80 6.33 -15.57
N LEU A 70 4.30 5.47 -16.47
CA LEU A 70 4.55 5.51 -17.92
C LEU A 70 3.44 6.22 -18.70
N LEU A 71 2.30 6.50 -18.06
CA LEU A 71 1.08 6.95 -18.73
C LEU A 71 0.48 8.21 -18.09
N PRO A 72 0.29 9.31 -18.83
CA PRO A 72 0.77 9.53 -20.21
C PRO A 72 2.31 9.59 -20.28
N PRO A 73 2.91 9.33 -21.46
CA PRO A 73 4.36 9.28 -21.64
C PRO A 73 4.96 10.70 -21.68
N VAL A 74 4.98 11.36 -20.53
CA VAL A 74 5.67 12.65 -20.33
C VAL A 74 7.01 12.43 -19.66
N HIS A 75 7.91 13.40 -19.78
CA HIS A 75 9.28 13.26 -19.29
C HIS A 75 9.35 13.09 -17.76
N ASP A 76 8.48 13.78 -17.02
CA ASP A 76 8.45 13.72 -15.56
C ASP A 76 7.45 12.66 -15.06
N TYR A 77 7.94 11.42 -14.95
CA TYR A 77 7.16 10.29 -14.46
C TYR A 77 6.69 10.47 -13.00
N ALA A 78 7.39 11.28 -12.21
CA ALA A 78 7.04 11.52 -10.82
C ALA A 78 5.76 12.36 -10.73
N ILE A 79 5.69 13.46 -11.48
CA ILE A 79 4.48 14.30 -11.54
C ILE A 79 3.28 13.49 -12.07
N VAL A 80 3.47 12.66 -13.10
CA VAL A 80 2.39 11.78 -13.61
C VAL A 80 1.86 10.87 -12.52
N PHE A 81 2.77 10.20 -11.80
CA PHE A 81 2.39 9.30 -10.74
C PHE A 81 1.63 10.03 -9.63
N ALA A 82 2.10 11.21 -9.22
CA ALA A 82 1.42 12.04 -8.24
C ALA A 82 0.02 12.49 -8.68
N ILE A 83 -0.19 12.78 -9.97
CA ILE A 83 -1.52 13.08 -10.51
C ILE A 83 -2.45 11.88 -10.37
N TRP A 84 -1.98 10.68 -10.72
CA TRP A 84 -2.75 9.45 -10.53
C TRP A 84 -3.06 9.17 -9.07
N MET A 85 -2.08 9.30 -8.17
CA MET A 85 -2.30 9.13 -6.74
C MET A 85 -3.24 10.19 -6.17
N GLY A 86 -3.20 11.42 -6.69
CA GLY A 86 -4.16 12.48 -6.37
C GLY A 86 -5.57 12.13 -6.81
N ALA A 87 -5.73 11.55 -8.00
CA ALA A 87 -7.02 11.06 -8.47
C ALA A 87 -7.54 9.90 -7.60
N VAL A 88 -6.66 8.95 -7.23
CA VAL A 88 -6.98 7.84 -6.32
C VAL A 88 -7.39 8.37 -4.93
N LEU A 89 -6.67 9.36 -4.40
CA LEU A 89 -7.00 10.02 -3.13
C LEU A 89 -8.39 10.67 -3.19
N CYS A 90 -8.66 11.47 -4.22
CA CYS A 90 -9.95 12.11 -4.43
C CYS A 90 -11.09 11.09 -4.55
N LEU A 91 -10.87 10.01 -5.31
CA LEU A 91 -11.84 8.92 -5.45
C LEU A 91 -12.07 8.22 -4.11
N GLY A 92 -11.02 7.96 -3.33
CA GLY A 92 -11.09 7.34 -2.02
C GLY A 92 -11.88 8.19 -1.02
N LEU A 93 -11.57 9.49 -0.92
CA LEU A 93 -12.30 10.42 -0.05
C LEU A 93 -13.76 10.59 -0.49
N TRP A 94 -14.02 10.60 -1.80
CA TRP A 94 -15.38 10.58 -2.32
C TRP A 94 -16.12 9.30 -1.95
N ALA A 95 -15.49 8.13 -2.07
CA ALA A 95 -16.08 6.86 -1.70
C ALA A 95 -16.41 6.82 -0.19
N ILE A 96 -15.48 7.23 0.66
CA ILE A 96 -15.70 7.34 2.12
C ILE A 96 -16.87 8.29 2.38
N ARG A 97 -16.93 9.44 1.71
CA ARG A 97 -18.04 10.39 1.86
C ARG A 97 -19.38 9.76 1.51
N ARG A 98 -19.43 8.94 0.46
CA ARG A 98 -20.66 8.28 -0.01
C ARG A 98 -21.11 7.15 0.90
N VAL A 99 -20.18 6.45 1.54
CA VAL A 99 -20.49 5.27 2.37
C VAL A 99 -20.65 5.64 3.85
N GLU A 100 -19.73 6.45 4.39
CA GLU A 100 -19.63 6.77 5.82
C GLU A 100 -20.05 8.21 6.16
N GLY A 101 -20.26 9.05 5.14
CA GLY A 101 -20.68 10.44 5.31
C GLY A 101 -19.55 11.46 5.30
N ARG A 102 -19.93 12.74 5.33
CA ARG A 102 -19.04 13.89 5.13
C ARG A 102 -17.94 13.97 6.19
N ASP A 103 -18.31 13.82 7.45
CA ASP A 103 -17.39 14.11 8.56
C ASP A 103 -16.29 13.05 8.65
N THR A 104 -16.63 11.78 8.42
CA THR A 104 -15.66 10.68 8.30
C THR A 104 -14.68 10.91 7.15
N ALA A 105 -15.17 11.37 5.99
CA ALA A 105 -14.29 11.68 4.86
C ALA A 105 -13.34 12.84 5.15
N ILE A 106 -13.81 13.89 5.84
CA ILE A 106 -12.96 15.00 6.26
C ILE A 106 -11.91 14.49 7.27
N ALA A 107 -12.32 13.71 8.27
CA ALA A 107 -11.41 13.14 9.26
C ALA A 107 -10.36 12.25 8.60
N ALA A 108 -10.76 11.35 7.69
CA ALA A 108 -9.85 10.50 6.92
C ALA A 108 -8.84 11.34 6.12
N GLY A 109 -9.31 12.40 5.46
CA GLY A 109 -8.43 13.34 4.77
C GLY A 109 -7.41 13.98 5.70
N VAL A 110 -7.85 14.51 6.86
CA VAL A 110 -6.96 15.11 7.86
C VAL A 110 -5.93 14.10 8.36
N TYR A 111 -6.35 12.86 8.66
CA TYR A 111 -5.43 11.81 9.09
C TYR A 111 -4.39 11.47 8.01
N LEU A 112 -4.79 11.41 6.74
CA LEU A 112 -3.86 11.18 5.63
C LEU A 112 -2.89 12.36 5.47
N ALA A 113 -3.40 13.59 5.51
CA ALA A 113 -2.60 14.81 5.41
C ALA A 113 -1.55 14.92 6.52
N LEU A 114 -1.88 14.51 7.74
CA LEU A 114 -0.96 14.54 8.88
C LEU A 114 -0.04 13.30 8.92
N GLY A 115 -0.60 12.11 8.72
CA GLY A 115 0.10 10.85 8.90
C GLY A 115 1.02 10.45 7.74
N ALA A 116 0.78 11.00 6.54
CA ALA A 116 1.59 10.76 5.35
C ALA A 116 2.09 12.07 4.73
N PHE A 117 2.17 13.13 5.54
CA PHE A 117 2.60 14.46 5.12
C PHE A 117 3.88 14.45 4.25
N GLY A 118 3.79 15.05 3.06
CA GLY A 118 4.90 15.13 2.10
C GLY A 118 5.15 13.86 1.29
N THR A 119 4.33 12.81 1.47
CA THR A 119 4.50 11.52 0.81
C THR A 119 3.21 10.93 0.23
N VAL A 120 2.03 11.50 0.54
CA VAL A 120 0.74 10.89 0.16
C VAL A 120 0.68 10.63 -1.34
N LEU A 121 1.08 11.62 -2.14
CA LEU A 121 1.04 11.52 -3.60
C LEU A 121 2.21 10.72 -4.21
N ALA A 122 3.26 10.45 -3.43
CA ALA A 122 4.42 9.68 -3.85
C ALA A 122 4.29 8.17 -3.59
N ARG A 123 3.25 7.73 -2.86
CA ARG A 123 3.13 6.33 -2.43
C ARG A 123 1.97 5.61 -3.09
N PHE A 124 2.29 4.46 -3.69
CA PHE A 124 1.28 3.58 -4.27
C PHE A 124 0.36 2.97 -3.21
N ASP A 125 0.76 2.97 -1.93
CA ASP A 125 0.03 2.45 -0.77
C ASP A 125 -1.43 2.90 -0.68
N LEU A 126 -1.78 4.07 -1.25
CA LEU A 126 -3.18 4.51 -1.37
C LEU A 126 -4.06 3.47 -2.06
N VAL A 127 -3.55 2.80 -3.11
CA VAL A 127 -4.30 1.81 -3.90
C VAL A 127 -4.64 0.56 -3.07
N PRO A 128 -3.69 -0.21 -2.51
CA PRO A 128 -4.02 -1.38 -1.69
C PRO A 128 -4.79 -0.99 -0.43
N SER A 129 -4.60 0.21 0.12
CA SER A 129 -5.36 0.69 1.30
C SER A 129 -6.84 0.89 0.99
N LEU A 130 -7.16 1.48 -0.18
CA LEU A 130 -8.55 1.64 -0.62
C LEU A 130 -9.19 0.31 -1.01
N VAL A 131 -8.43 -0.61 -1.60
CA VAL A 131 -8.90 -1.99 -1.88
C VAL A 131 -9.22 -2.72 -0.58
N ALA A 132 -8.36 -2.63 0.43
CA ALA A 132 -8.60 -3.20 1.75
C ALA A 132 -9.82 -2.55 2.44
N LEU A 133 -9.96 -1.23 2.39
CA LEU A 133 -11.13 -0.52 2.91
C LEU A 133 -12.43 -0.98 2.25
N ALA A 134 -12.43 -1.11 0.92
CA ALA A 134 -13.57 -1.63 0.17
C ALA A 134 -13.89 -3.08 0.55
N ALA A 135 -12.87 -3.91 0.81
CA ALA A 135 -13.06 -5.26 1.32
C ALA A 135 -13.76 -5.27 2.68
N LEU A 136 -13.36 -4.38 3.60
CA LEU A 136 -13.97 -4.23 4.92
C LEU A 136 -15.42 -3.74 4.82
N TRP A 137 -15.73 -2.79 3.94
CA TRP A 137 -17.11 -2.38 3.66
C TRP A 137 -17.98 -3.53 3.15
N LEU A 138 -17.44 -4.39 2.29
CA LEU A 138 -18.15 -5.57 1.81
C LEU A 138 -18.34 -6.62 2.91
N ALA A 139 -17.34 -6.81 3.77
CA ALA A 139 -17.45 -7.69 4.94
C ALA A 139 -18.53 -7.19 5.90
N TYR A 140 -18.57 -5.88 6.18
CA TYR A 140 -19.62 -5.24 6.98
C TYR A 140 -21.02 -5.46 6.40
N ARG A 141 -21.14 -5.42 5.07
CA ARG A 141 -22.38 -5.75 4.33
C ARG A 141 -22.62 -7.26 4.17
N ARG A 142 -21.86 -8.10 4.86
CA ARG A 142 -21.94 -9.57 4.84
C ARG A 142 -21.73 -10.19 3.45
N ARG A 143 -21.01 -9.50 2.57
CA ARG A 143 -20.62 -9.97 1.23
C ARG A 143 -19.25 -10.66 1.30
N TRP A 144 -19.14 -11.71 2.11
CA TRP A 144 -17.88 -12.38 2.49
C TRP A 144 -17.00 -12.80 1.31
N GLY A 145 -17.60 -13.37 0.26
CA GLY A 145 -16.86 -13.80 -0.93
C GLY A 145 -16.21 -12.62 -1.66
N TRP A 146 -16.93 -11.52 -1.83
CA TRP A 146 -16.39 -10.32 -2.48
C TRP A 146 -15.38 -9.58 -1.60
N ALA A 147 -15.60 -9.56 -0.28
CA ALA A 147 -14.59 -9.05 0.66
C ALA A 147 -13.27 -9.83 0.52
N SER A 148 -13.35 -11.17 0.49
CA SER A 148 -12.17 -12.03 0.33
C SER A 148 -11.50 -11.87 -1.04
N ALA A 149 -12.29 -11.66 -2.09
CA ALA A 149 -11.76 -11.37 -3.42
C ALA A 149 -10.96 -10.06 -3.45
N LEU A 150 -11.50 -9.00 -2.83
CA LEU A 150 -10.76 -7.73 -2.71
C LEU A 150 -9.53 -7.86 -1.81
N LEU A 151 -9.58 -8.64 -0.73
CA LEU A 151 -8.38 -8.91 0.08
C LEU A 151 -7.32 -9.67 -0.72
N ALA A 152 -7.69 -10.61 -1.59
CA ALA A 152 -6.76 -11.31 -2.47
C ALA A 152 -6.13 -10.37 -3.50
N ILE A 153 -6.93 -9.49 -4.12
CA ILE A 153 -6.44 -8.43 -5.01
C ILE A 153 -5.49 -7.49 -4.24
N GLY A 154 -5.87 -7.08 -3.04
CA GLY A 154 -5.05 -6.28 -2.14
C GLY A 154 -3.73 -6.97 -1.82
N PHE A 155 -3.75 -8.26 -1.50
CA PHE A 155 -2.57 -9.08 -1.26
C PHE A 155 -1.63 -9.14 -2.47
N LEU A 156 -2.21 -9.28 -3.68
CA LEU A 156 -1.46 -9.26 -4.94
C LEU A 156 -0.94 -7.87 -5.31
N LEU A 157 -1.41 -6.79 -4.67
CA LEU A 157 -0.83 -5.45 -4.78
C LEU A 157 0.25 -5.22 -3.71
N LYS A 158 0.03 -5.66 -2.49
CA LYS A 158 0.95 -5.53 -1.35
C LYS A 158 0.62 -6.62 -0.33
N LEU A 159 1.58 -7.19 0.37
CA LEU A 159 1.33 -8.39 1.19
C LEU A 159 0.41 -8.15 2.41
N TYR A 160 0.36 -6.94 2.99
CA TYR A 160 -0.31 -6.71 4.28
C TYR A 160 -1.84 -6.94 4.33
N PRO A 161 -2.66 -6.78 3.27
CA PRO A 161 -4.11 -6.96 3.36
C PRO A 161 -4.55 -8.36 3.78
N ILE A 162 -3.67 -9.38 3.69
CA ILE A 162 -3.93 -10.72 4.22
C ILE A 162 -4.24 -10.71 5.72
N ILE A 163 -3.74 -9.73 6.48
CA ILE A 163 -3.98 -9.58 7.92
C ILE A 163 -5.49 -9.44 8.22
N TRP A 164 -6.27 -8.90 7.29
CA TRP A 164 -7.72 -8.75 7.45
C TRP A 164 -8.50 -10.03 7.14
N LEU A 165 -7.91 -11.03 6.47
CA LEU A 165 -8.61 -12.25 6.07
C LEU A 165 -9.10 -13.07 7.29
N PRO A 166 -8.28 -13.32 8.34
CA PRO A 166 -8.76 -13.95 9.57
C PRO A 166 -9.95 -13.22 10.19
N LEU A 167 -9.93 -11.88 10.19
CA LEU A 167 -11.01 -11.07 10.75
C LEU A 167 -12.31 -11.25 9.96
N VAL A 168 -12.25 -11.29 8.62
CA VAL A 168 -13.40 -11.58 7.77
C VAL A 168 -13.97 -12.97 8.04
N ILE A 169 -13.11 -13.98 8.22
CA ILE A 169 -13.52 -15.36 8.50
C ILE A 169 -14.16 -15.48 9.89
N ILE A 170 -13.55 -14.87 10.92
CA ILE A 170 -14.08 -14.85 12.29
C ILE A 170 -15.43 -14.16 12.33
N GLU A 171 -15.57 -13.01 11.66
CA GLU A 171 -16.82 -12.25 11.64
C GLU A 171 -17.92 -12.98 10.86
N GLN A 172 -17.58 -13.68 9.78
CA GLN A 172 -18.52 -14.57 9.11
C GLN A 172 -19.00 -15.68 10.05
N TRP A 173 -18.09 -16.35 10.75
CA TRP A 173 -18.44 -17.43 11.66
C TRP A 173 -19.37 -16.94 12.77
N ARG A 174 -19.06 -15.78 13.38
CA ARG A 174 -19.90 -15.16 14.42
C ARG A 174 -21.29 -14.82 13.92
N THR A 175 -21.41 -14.27 12.71
CA THR A 175 -22.70 -13.84 12.14
C THR A 175 -23.55 -15.00 11.61
N GLN A 176 -22.94 -16.09 11.15
CA GLN A 176 -23.65 -17.24 10.57
C GLN A 176 -23.80 -18.42 11.55
N GLY A 177 -23.11 -18.41 12.68
CA GLY A 177 -23.08 -19.50 13.66
C GLY A 177 -22.35 -20.76 13.20
N LYS A 178 -21.79 -20.76 11.98
CA LYS A 178 -21.06 -21.90 11.40
C LYS A 178 -19.86 -21.44 10.60
N PHE A 179 -18.79 -22.23 10.62
CA PHE A 179 -17.60 -21.96 9.84
C PHE A 179 -17.87 -22.21 8.35
N SER A 180 -17.26 -21.40 7.48
CA SER A 180 -17.36 -21.55 6.03
C SER A 180 -15.99 -21.43 5.39
N TRP A 181 -15.64 -22.41 4.54
CA TRP A 181 -14.40 -22.39 3.77
C TRP A 181 -14.44 -21.43 2.58
N ARG A 182 -15.62 -20.90 2.23
CA ARG A 182 -15.81 -20.10 1.01
C ARG A 182 -14.90 -18.87 0.91
N PRO A 183 -14.75 -18.01 1.94
CA PRO A 183 -13.81 -16.89 1.91
C PRO A 183 -12.38 -17.33 1.59
N LEU A 184 -11.93 -18.40 2.26
CA LEU A 184 -10.59 -18.92 2.11
C LEU A 184 -10.37 -19.48 0.71
N ILE A 185 -11.32 -20.26 0.19
CA ILE A 185 -11.26 -20.79 -1.18
C ILE A 185 -11.19 -19.64 -2.19
N VAL A 186 -12.05 -18.63 -2.08
CA VAL A 186 -12.01 -17.48 -3.00
C VAL A 186 -10.67 -16.75 -2.93
N PHE A 187 -10.16 -16.52 -1.73
CA PHE A 187 -8.86 -15.85 -1.54
C PHE A 187 -7.72 -16.66 -2.18
N VAL A 188 -7.60 -17.94 -1.82
CA VAL A 188 -6.55 -18.84 -2.31
C VAL A 188 -6.64 -19.01 -3.82
N SER A 189 -7.84 -19.12 -4.40
CA SER A 189 -8.01 -19.24 -5.85
C SER A 189 -7.52 -18.01 -6.60
N ILE A 190 -7.83 -16.80 -6.12
CA ILE A 190 -7.40 -15.55 -6.77
C ILE A 190 -5.88 -15.34 -6.60
N VAL A 191 -5.36 -15.55 -5.39
CA VAL A 191 -3.91 -15.47 -5.15
C VAL A 191 -3.16 -16.51 -5.97
N GLY A 192 -3.63 -17.75 -5.98
CA GLY A 192 -3.05 -18.85 -6.75
C GLY A 192 -3.05 -18.54 -8.25
N LEU A 193 -4.13 -17.98 -8.80
CA LEU A 193 -4.18 -17.55 -10.19
C LEU A 193 -3.17 -16.44 -10.49
N GLY A 194 -3.10 -15.40 -9.65
CA GLY A 194 -2.15 -14.29 -9.81
C GLY A 194 -0.68 -14.74 -9.71
N MET A 195 -0.37 -15.62 -8.76
CA MET A 195 0.96 -16.19 -8.59
C MET A 195 1.32 -17.15 -9.71
N SER A 196 0.37 -17.92 -10.22
CA SER A 196 0.61 -18.82 -11.37
C SER A 196 0.92 -18.01 -12.63
N ALA A 197 0.18 -16.91 -12.87
CA ALA A 197 0.50 -16.00 -13.96
C ALA A 197 1.91 -15.40 -13.81
N ALA A 198 2.29 -14.99 -12.59
CA ALA A 198 3.64 -14.52 -12.30
C ALA A 198 4.71 -15.60 -12.56
N ALA A 199 4.48 -16.84 -12.15
CA ALA A 199 5.39 -17.96 -12.40
C ALA A 199 5.55 -18.27 -13.90
N MET A 200 4.50 -18.11 -14.70
CA MET A 200 4.57 -18.26 -16.16
C MET A 200 5.37 -17.13 -16.83
N LEU A 201 5.31 -15.91 -16.30
CA LEU A 201 6.02 -14.75 -16.83
C LEU A 201 7.49 -14.71 -16.40
N SER A 202 7.79 -15.09 -15.16
CA SER A 202 9.12 -15.06 -14.59
C SER A 202 9.33 -16.25 -13.63
N PRO A 203 9.64 -17.45 -14.17
CA PRO A 203 9.77 -18.68 -13.39
C PRO A 203 10.79 -18.59 -12.25
N ASP A 204 11.82 -17.77 -12.41
CA ASP A 204 12.90 -17.65 -11.43
C ASP A 204 12.63 -16.61 -10.33
N ARG A 205 11.62 -15.74 -10.49
CA ARG A 205 11.42 -14.58 -9.60
C ARG A 205 9.99 -14.40 -9.09
N TRP A 206 9.06 -15.29 -9.39
CA TRP A 206 7.68 -15.14 -8.92
C TRP A 206 7.52 -15.17 -7.38
N LEU A 207 8.50 -15.68 -6.64
CA LEU A 207 8.55 -15.66 -5.18
C LEU A 207 9.36 -14.50 -4.58
N SER A 208 9.97 -13.65 -5.41
CA SER A 208 10.84 -12.57 -4.94
C SER A 208 10.21 -11.65 -3.88
N PRO A 209 8.89 -11.31 -3.91
CA PRO A 209 8.31 -10.45 -2.89
C PRO A 209 8.34 -11.08 -1.49
N PHE A 210 8.24 -12.41 -1.42
CA PHE A 210 8.34 -13.15 -0.16
C PHE A 210 9.79 -13.23 0.30
N GLU A 211 10.71 -13.55 -0.60
CA GLU A 211 12.14 -13.59 -0.31
C GLU A 211 12.64 -12.22 0.16
N TYR A 212 12.22 -11.15 -0.50
CA TYR A 212 12.54 -9.78 -0.12
C TYR A 212 11.99 -9.42 1.26
N ALA A 213 10.71 -9.75 1.53
CA ALA A 213 10.10 -9.50 2.83
C ALA A 213 10.76 -10.29 3.97
N MET A 214 11.25 -11.51 3.71
CA MET A 214 11.95 -12.34 4.69
C MET A 214 13.41 -11.93 4.90
N ALA A 215 14.08 -11.44 3.85
CA ALA A 215 15.49 -11.02 3.92
C ALA A 215 15.67 -9.60 4.47
N ARG A 216 14.62 -8.78 4.45
CA ARG A 216 14.68 -7.37 4.83
C ARG A 216 14.85 -7.21 6.35
N PRO A 217 15.90 -6.52 6.84
CA PRO A 217 16.07 -6.26 8.26
C PRO A 217 15.04 -5.23 8.78
N PRO A 218 14.81 -5.18 10.11
CA PRO A 218 13.88 -4.24 10.72
C PRO A 218 14.23 -2.78 10.40
N GLN A 219 13.24 -1.99 9.98
CA GLN A 219 13.41 -0.55 9.77
C GLN A 219 13.61 0.19 11.08
N VAL A 220 14.39 1.26 11.10
CA VAL A 220 14.71 2.03 12.33
C VAL A 220 13.47 2.54 13.07
N GLU A 221 12.36 2.76 12.37
CA GLU A 221 11.09 3.21 12.95
C GLU A 221 10.22 2.07 13.51
N SER A 222 10.64 0.81 13.32
CA SER A 222 9.89 -0.36 13.77
C SER A 222 10.09 -0.66 15.25
N ILE A 223 9.13 -1.38 15.83
CA ILE A 223 9.23 -1.88 17.20
C ILE A 223 10.40 -2.87 17.31
N GLU A 224 10.61 -3.72 16.31
CA GLU A 224 11.71 -4.67 16.25
C GLU A 224 13.08 -3.97 16.29
N ALA A 225 13.26 -2.91 15.50
CA ALA A 225 14.45 -2.08 15.56
C ALA A 225 14.62 -1.38 16.92
N SER A 226 13.53 -0.90 17.52
CA SER A 226 13.58 -0.32 18.87
C SER A 226 14.06 -1.34 19.91
N LEU A 227 13.62 -2.60 19.80
CA LEU A 227 14.07 -3.70 20.65
C LEU A 227 15.55 -4.04 20.40
N LEU A 228 16.00 -4.07 19.14
CA LEU A 228 17.42 -4.28 18.79
C LEU A 228 18.31 -3.15 19.32
N TRP A 229 17.83 -1.90 19.24
CA TRP A 229 18.52 -0.76 19.82
C TRP A 229 18.64 -0.91 21.34
N LEU A 230 17.55 -1.26 22.03
CA LEU A 230 17.59 -1.52 23.47
C LEU A 230 18.55 -2.66 23.81
N ALA A 231 18.55 -3.76 23.04
CA ALA A 231 19.45 -4.88 23.21
C ALA A 231 20.92 -4.49 23.07
N SER A 232 21.23 -3.48 22.24
CA SER A 232 22.59 -2.99 22.11
C SER A 232 23.15 -2.32 23.36
N GLY A 233 22.27 -1.74 24.19
CA GLY A 233 22.62 -1.26 25.52
C GLY A 233 23.08 -2.38 26.47
N PHE A 234 22.76 -3.64 26.14
CA PHE A 234 23.18 -4.84 26.87
C PHE A 234 24.30 -5.61 26.16
N GLY A 235 24.96 -5.01 25.17
CA GLY A 235 26.14 -5.58 24.50
C GLY A 235 25.86 -6.35 23.20
N VAL A 236 24.63 -6.34 22.69
CA VAL A 236 24.33 -6.85 21.34
C VAL A 236 24.84 -5.85 20.30
N ALA A 237 25.69 -6.26 19.36
CA ALA A 237 26.07 -5.36 18.27
C ALA A 237 24.80 -4.98 17.50
N ALA A 238 24.51 -3.69 17.34
CA ALA A 238 23.42 -3.21 16.49
C ALA A 238 23.85 -1.90 15.84
N HIS A 239 23.68 -1.77 14.54
CA HIS A 239 24.02 -0.55 13.82
C HIS A 239 23.03 -0.27 12.69
N ALA A 240 22.85 1.01 12.38
CA ALA A 240 22.00 1.44 11.29
C ALA A 240 22.73 1.33 9.95
N THR A 241 22.07 0.77 8.94
CA THR A 241 22.57 0.66 7.57
C THR A 241 21.50 1.08 6.57
N GLN A 242 21.91 1.63 5.42
CA GLN A 242 21.02 1.93 4.31
C GLN A 242 20.97 0.72 3.39
N SER A 243 19.86 -0.01 3.41
CA SER A 243 19.64 -1.21 2.59
C SER A 243 18.15 -1.37 2.29
N PHE A 244 17.76 -2.14 1.26
CA PHE A 244 16.33 -2.37 0.96
C PHE A 244 15.52 -1.07 0.81
N HIS A 245 16.13 -0.05 0.18
CA HIS A 245 15.58 1.31 0.02
C HIS A 245 15.13 2.01 1.32
N SER A 246 15.62 1.58 2.47
CA SER A 246 15.29 2.13 3.79
C SER A 246 16.49 2.17 4.73
N ARG A 247 16.30 2.82 5.89
CA ARG A 247 17.22 2.74 7.02
C ARG A 247 16.80 1.56 7.89
N ASN A 248 17.68 0.58 8.01
CA ASN A 248 17.42 -0.65 8.76
C ASN A 248 18.45 -0.81 9.88
N ILE A 249 18.10 -1.60 10.90
CA ILE A 249 19.01 -2.01 11.97
C ILE A 249 19.43 -3.45 11.73
N VAL A 250 20.74 -3.69 11.77
CA VAL A 250 21.37 -5.00 11.67
C VAL A 250 22.21 -5.26 12.90
N SER A 251 22.27 -6.53 13.33
CA SER A 251 23.05 -7.01 14.46
C SER A 251 24.17 -7.95 14.05
#